data_AF-A0A1V5NBU7-F1
#
_entry.id   AF-A0A1V5NBU7-F1
#
_cell.length_a   1.000
_cell.length_b   1.000
_cell.length_c   1.000
_cell.angle_alpha   90.00
_cell.angle_beta   90.00
_cell.angle_gamma   90.00
#
_symmetry.space_group_name_H-M   'P 1'
#
loop_
_entity.id
_entity.type
_entity.pdbx_description
1 polymer ?
#
loop_
_entity_poly.entity_id
_entity_poly.type
_entity_poly.pdbx_seq_one_letter_code
_entity_poly.pdbx_strand_id
1 'polypeptide(L)'
;MRVQYKIGFASYISEWICFEHTGFARQKAEVWWNQRSSESAPDQSDMAVFFAQNGRLKEPVKITVKHIPGQKFDKIISYQFENPELSEWQFDKTVPDYVQADDSIPF
;
A
#
# COMPACT_ATOMS: atom_id res chain seq x y z
N MET A 1 -16.37 8.15 -1.09
CA MET A 1 -15.36 7.90 -0.03
C MET A 1 -14.05 8.64 -0.32
N ARG A 2 -13.39 9.26 0.68
CA ARG A 2 -12.05 9.86 0.55
C ARG A 2 -11.03 9.07 1.36
N VAL A 3 -9.91 8.70 0.74
CA VAL A 3 -8.81 7.96 1.38
C VAL A 3 -7.60 8.88 1.43
N GLN A 4 -6.91 8.90 2.57
CA GLN A 4 -5.72 9.74 2.78
C GLN A 4 -4.54 8.87 3.18
N TYR A 5 -3.43 9.04 2.46
CA TYR A 5 -2.16 8.38 2.75
C TYR A 5 -1.21 9.39 3.36
N LYS A 6 -0.77 9.11 4.59
CA LYS A 6 0.28 9.88 5.25
C LYS A 6 1.64 9.35 4.77
N ILE A 7 2.35 10.13 3.96
CA ILE A 7 3.61 9.71 3.31
C ILE A 7 4.86 10.31 3.96
N GLY A 8 4.69 11.09 5.03
CA GLY A 8 5.79 11.72 5.75
C GLY A 8 5.30 12.61 6.89
N PHE A 9 6.18 13.46 7.40
CA PHE A 9 5.81 14.44 8.41
C PHE A 9 4.89 15.50 7.80
N ALA A 10 3.64 15.55 8.28
CA ALA A 10 2.60 16.47 7.81
C ALA A 10 2.25 16.40 6.30
N SER A 11 2.74 15.39 5.56
CA SER A 11 2.49 15.22 4.13
C SER A 11 1.44 14.15 3.87
N TYR A 12 0.40 14.53 3.12
CA TYR A 12 -0.75 13.67 2.82
C TYR A 12 -1.09 13.71 1.34
N ILE A 13 -1.35 12.54 0.76
CA ILE A 13 -1.93 12.39 -0.57
C ILE A 13 -3.33 11.83 -0.42
N SER A 14 -4.30 12.44 -1.09
CA SER A 14 -5.70 12.03 -1.03
C SER A 14 -6.16 11.46 -2.36
N GLU A 15 -7.00 10.45 -2.31
CA GLU A 15 -7.77 9.98 -3.47
C GLU A 15 -9.26 9.84 -3.12
N TRP A 16 -10.10 9.84 -4.15
CA TRP A 16 -11.55 9.76 -4.02
C TRP A 16 -12.06 8.54 -4.77
N ILE A 17 -12.86 7.73 -4.06
CA ILE A 17 -13.45 6.49 -4.55
C ILE A 17 -14.98 6.64 -4.54
N CYS A 18 -15.61 6.37 -5.69
CA CYS A 18 -17.03 6.58 -5.90
C CYS A 18 -17.75 5.24 -6.10
N PHE A 19 -18.32 4.69 -5.02
CA PHE A 19 -19.03 3.40 -5.06
C PHE A 19 -20.43 3.50 -5.67
N GLU A 20 -21.15 4.61 -5.46
CA GLU A 20 -22.55 4.77 -5.90
C GLU A 20 -22.70 5.22 -7.36
N HIS A 21 -21.59 5.45 -8.06
CA HIS A 21 -21.61 5.82 -9.46
C HIS A 21 -21.81 4.57 -10.34
N THR A 22 -22.11 4.76 -11.63
CA THR A 22 -22.14 3.69 -12.63
C THR A 22 -21.00 3.84 -13.64
N GLY A 23 -20.72 2.81 -14.44
CA GLY A 23 -19.69 2.87 -15.49
C GLY A 23 -18.26 2.96 -14.96
N PHE A 24 -17.43 3.80 -15.61
CA PHE A 24 -15.98 3.81 -15.37
C PHE A 24 -15.57 4.15 -13.92
N ALA A 25 -16.30 5.06 -13.26
CA ALA A 25 -16.01 5.42 -11.88
C ALA A 25 -16.26 4.24 -10.92
N ARG A 26 -17.33 3.47 -11.15
CA ARG A 26 -17.64 2.25 -10.40
C ARG A 26 -16.58 1.18 -10.61
N GLN A 27 -16.23 0.91 -11.86
CA GLN A 27 -15.21 -0.08 -12.20
C GLN A 27 -13.87 0.25 -11.52
N LYS A 28 -13.49 1.53 -11.48
CA LYS A 28 -12.31 1.98 -10.74
C LYS A 28 -12.42 1.73 -9.24
N ALA A 29 -13.59 1.98 -8.65
CA ALA A 29 -13.81 1.71 -7.23
C ALA A 29 -13.70 0.22 -6.91
N GLU A 30 -14.25 -0.64 -7.76
CA GLU A 30 -14.15 -2.11 -7.64
C GLU A 30 -12.71 -2.60 -7.75
N VAL A 31 -11.96 -2.11 -8.75
CA VAL A 31 -10.53 -2.44 -8.89
C VAL A 31 -9.74 -1.99 -7.68
N TRP A 32 -10.00 -0.77 -7.18
CA TRP A 32 -9.35 -0.25 -5.98
C TRP A 32 -9.65 -1.10 -4.73
N TRP A 33 -10.90 -1.56 -4.60
CA TRP A 33 -11.37 -2.40 -3.50
C TRP A 33 -10.74 -3.79 -3.52
N ASN A 34 -10.77 -4.45 -4.67
CA ASN A 34 -10.26 -5.82 -4.85
C ASN A 34 -8.75 -5.94 -4.61
N GLN A 35 -7.99 -4.85 -4.75
CA GLN A 35 -6.57 -4.83 -4.38
C GLN A 35 -6.35 -4.89 -2.86
N ARG A 36 -7.35 -4.51 -2.06
CA ARG A 36 -7.26 -4.33 -0.61
C ARG A 36 -8.09 -5.32 0.18
N SER A 37 -9.15 -5.87 -0.42
CA SER A 37 -10.05 -6.81 0.24
C SER A 37 -10.32 -8.00 -0.68
N SER A 38 -10.54 -9.16 -0.08
CA SER A 38 -11.06 -10.36 -0.76
C SER A 38 -12.59 -10.34 -0.88
N GLU A 39 -13.26 -9.47 -0.13
CA GLU A 39 -14.71 -9.30 -0.19
C GLU A 39 -15.10 -8.42 -1.39
N SER A 40 -16.31 -8.62 -1.91
CA SER A 40 -16.83 -7.79 -3.00
C SER A 40 -16.98 -6.33 -2.57
N ALA A 41 -16.77 -5.42 -3.52
CA ALA A 41 -16.94 -3.99 -3.28
C ALA A 41 -18.40 -3.68 -2.87
N PRO A 42 -18.62 -2.90 -1.80
CA PRO A 42 -19.96 -2.49 -1.39
C PRO A 42 -20.56 -1.50 -2.40
N ASP A 43 -21.89 -1.40 -2.42
CA ASP A 43 -22.59 -0.47 -3.32
C ASP A 43 -22.57 0.98 -2.82
N GLN A 44 -22.51 1.17 -1.50
CA GLN A 44 -22.58 2.48 -0.86
C GLN A 44 -21.26 2.88 -0.24
N SER A 45 -20.96 4.18 -0.31
CA SER A 45 -19.71 4.73 0.25
C SER A 45 -19.65 4.59 1.76
N ASP A 46 -20.78 4.66 2.46
CA ASP A 46 -20.83 4.58 3.93
C ASP A 46 -20.46 3.17 4.42
N MET A 47 -20.95 2.13 3.75
CA MET A 47 -20.53 0.75 4.03
C MET A 47 -19.05 0.53 3.73
N ALA A 48 -18.53 1.13 2.66
CA ALA A 48 -17.10 1.08 2.35
C ALA A 48 -16.24 1.67 3.48
N VAL A 49 -16.66 2.83 4.02
CA VAL A 49 -16.00 3.47 5.16
C VAL A 49 -16.10 2.60 6.41
N PHE A 50 -17.28 2.02 6.68
CA PHE A 50 -17.47 1.11 7.81
C PHE A 50 -16.49 -0.06 7.76
N PHE A 51 -16.38 -0.76 6.63
CA PHE A 51 -15.44 -1.86 6.49
C PHE A 51 -13.97 -1.42 6.59
N ALA A 52 -13.63 -0.24 6.05
CA ALA A 52 -12.29 0.31 6.17
C ALA A 52 -11.90 0.54 7.63
N GLN A 53 -12.78 1.16 8.42
CA GLN A 53 -12.55 1.45 9.84
C GLN A 53 -12.50 0.19 10.71
N ASN A 54 -13.14 -0.89 10.27
CA ASN A 54 -13.12 -2.19 10.93
C ASN A 54 -11.98 -3.11 10.44
N GLY A 55 -10.96 -2.57 9.76
CA GLY A 55 -9.75 -3.31 9.40
C GLY A 55 -9.92 -4.33 8.27
N ARG A 56 -10.98 -4.23 7.46
CA ARG A 56 -11.25 -5.16 6.35
C ARG A 56 -10.51 -4.83 5.05
N LEU A 57 -9.69 -3.79 5.06
CA LEU A 57 -8.91 -3.32 3.92
C LEU A 57 -7.43 -3.37 4.28
N LYS A 58 -6.62 -3.99 3.41
CA LYS A 58 -5.16 -3.96 3.52
C LYS A 58 -4.64 -2.56 3.27
N GLU A 59 -3.69 -2.14 4.09
CA GLU A 59 -2.99 -0.88 3.92
C GLU A 59 -1.77 -1.06 3.00
N PRO A 60 -1.55 -0.18 2.01
CA PRO A 60 -0.35 -0.24 1.18
C PRO A 60 0.86 0.28 1.95
N VAL A 61 2.00 -0.42 1.82
CA VAL A 61 3.29 -0.01 2.38
C VAL A 61 3.91 1.12 1.56
N LYS A 62 3.64 1.14 0.26
CA LYS A 62 4.16 2.17 -0.65
C LYS A 62 3.12 2.52 -1.71
N ILE A 63 3.02 3.81 -2.01
CA ILE A 63 2.22 4.33 -3.11
C ILE A 63 3.13 5.00 -4.14
N THR A 64 2.82 4.82 -5.42
CA THR A 64 3.50 5.55 -6.50
C THR A 64 2.60 6.66 -6.98
N VAL A 65 3.14 7.87 -6.96
CA VAL A 65 2.42 9.09 -7.29
C VAL A 65 3.04 9.69 -8.55
N LYS A 66 2.20 10.08 -9.51
CA LYS A 66 2.60 10.76 -10.73
C LYS A 66 2.18 12.23 -10.66
N HIS A 67 3.18 13.10 -10.64
CA HIS A 67 2.97 14.52 -10.88
C HIS A 67 2.75 14.77 -12.38
N ILE A 68 1.73 15.55 -12.73
CA ILE A 68 1.42 15.90 -14.12
C ILE A 68 1.50 17.42 -14.24
N PRO A 69 2.43 17.96 -15.06
CA PRO A 69 2.54 19.40 -15.28
C PRO A 69 1.20 20.01 -15.69
N GLY A 70 0.81 21.10 -15.02
CA GLY A 70 -0.46 21.78 -15.26
C GLY A 70 -1.66 21.24 -14.48
N GLN A 71 -1.54 20.11 -13.78
CA GLN A 71 -2.56 19.66 -12.81
C GLN A 71 -2.22 20.13 -11.40
N LYS A 72 -3.24 20.56 -10.66
CA LYS A 72 -3.09 21.03 -9.28
C LYS A 72 -2.83 19.88 -8.29
N PHE A 73 -3.25 18.68 -8.62
CA PHE A 73 -3.20 17.53 -7.71
C PHE A 73 -2.48 16.36 -8.36
N ASP A 74 -1.64 15.70 -7.57
CA ASP A 74 -0.95 14.50 -8.01
C ASP A 74 -1.91 13.31 -8.11
N LYS A 75 -1.57 12.37 -8.98
CA LYS A 75 -2.36 11.17 -9.20
C LYS A 75 -1.65 9.93 -8.70
N ILE A 76 -2.33 9.15 -7.86
CA ILE A 76 -1.83 7.83 -7.47
C ILE A 76 -2.00 6.86 -8.65
N ILE A 77 -0.92 6.16 -9.00
CA ILE A 77 -0.88 5.27 -10.17
C ILE A 77 -0.70 3.80 -9.79
N SER A 78 -0.08 3.50 -8.65
CA SER A 78 0.08 2.13 -8.17
C SER A 78 0.24 2.05 -6.67
N TYR A 79 -0.03 0.87 -6.13
CA TYR A 79 0.08 0.53 -4.71
C TYR A 79 0.94 -0.72 -4.58
N GLN A 80 1.76 -0.76 -3.55
CA GLN A 80 2.50 -1.93 -3.14
C GLN A 80 2.05 -2.28 -1.72
N PHE A 81 1.56 -3.51 -1.58
CA PHE A 81 1.14 -4.07 -0.30
C PHE A 81 2.26 -4.91 0.29
N GLU A 82 2.23 -5.11 1.60
CA GLU A 82 3.19 -6.00 2.26
C GLU A 82 3.03 -7.42 1.71
N ASN A 83 4.14 -8.04 1.35
CA ASN A 83 4.17 -9.45 1.03
C ASN A 83 4.50 -10.20 2.33
N PRO A 84 3.59 -11.03 2.86
CA PRO A 84 3.84 -11.79 4.09
C PRO A 84 5.15 -12.59 4.05
N GLU A 85 5.54 -13.05 2.86
CA GLU A 85 6.76 -13.83 2.62
C GLU A 85 8.07 -13.04 2.84
N LEU A 86 8.03 -11.71 2.83
CA LEU A 86 9.23 -10.85 2.99
C LEU A 86 9.40 -10.30 4.41
N SER A 87 8.40 -10.47 5.28
CA SER A 87 8.46 -10.06 6.69
C SER A 87 9.27 -11.04 7.55
N GLU A 88 9.60 -12.21 7.00
CA GLU A 88 10.60 -13.11 7.54
C GLU A 88 11.97 -12.46 7.34
N TRP A 89 12.42 -11.72 8.36
CA TRP A 89 13.85 -11.63 8.62
C TRP A 89 14.45 -13.01 8.37
N GLN A 90 15.32 -13.11 7.36
CA GLN A 90 15.88 -14.35 6.85
C GLN A 90 16.72 -15.05 7.94
N PHE A 91 16.04 -15.70 8.89
CA PHE A 91 16.63 -16.59 9.89
C PHE A 91 17.14 -17.89 9.24
N ASP A 92 16.64 -18.22 8.05
CA ASP A 92 16.97 -19.45 7.31
C ASP A 92 18.09 -19.29 6.28
N LYS A 93 18.75 -18.13 6.22
CA LYS A 93 20.05 -18.07 5.52
C LYS A 93 21.06 -18.78 6.39
N THR A 94 21.67 -19.84 5.86
CA THR A 94 22.89 -20.44 6.42
C THR A 94 23.90 -19.33 6.67
N VAL A 95 24.05 -18.94 7.94
CA VAL A 95 25.13 -18.04 8.34
C VAL A 95 26.43 -18.73 7.99
N PRO A 96 27.38 -18.05 7.31
CA PRO A 96 28.70 -18.62 7.10
C PRO A 96 29.29 -18.95 8.46
N ASP A 97 29.90 -20.12 8.56
CA ASP A 97 30.55 -20.54 9.79
C ASP A 97 31.62 -19.52 10.17
N TYR A 98 31.71 -19.19 11.46
CA TYR A 98 32.68 -18.20 11.92
C TYR A 98 34.08 -18.74 11.67
N VAL A 99 34.80 -18.14 10.71
CA VAL A 99 36.22 -18.38 10.54
C VAL A 99 36.95 -17.44 11.49
N GLN A 100 37.57 -18.01 12.51
CA GLN A 100 38.45 -17.25 13.39
C GLN A 100 39.55 -16.61 12.54
N ALA A 101 39.65 -15.28 12.57
CA ALA A 101 40.73 -14.57 11.90
C ALA A 101 42.05 -15.01 12.56
N ASP A 102 43.03 -15.39 11.74
CA ASP A 102 44.40 -15.53 12.23
C ASP A 102 44.86 -14.15 12.70
N ASP A 103 45.35 -14.05 13.95
CA ASP A 103 45.80 -12.82 14.61
C ASP A 103 47.03 -12.18 13.91
N SER A 104 47.42 -12.70 12.76
CA SER A 104 48.40 -12.16 11.81
C SER A 104 47.88 -10.92 11.07
N ILE A 105 47.29 -9.94 11.77
CA ILE A 105 47.05 -8.60 11.20
C ILE A 105 48.41 -7.86 11.23
N PRO A 106 49.07 -7.61 10.09
CA PRO A 106 50.33 -6.87 10.11
C PRO A 106 50.04 -5.39 10.45
N PHE A 107 50.78 -4.85 11.41
CA PHE A 107 50.80 -3.43 11.75
C PHE A 107 51.43 -2.58 10.63
#